data_AF-A0A7S4J390-F1
#
_entry.id   AF-A0A7S4J390-F1
#
_cell.length_a   1.000
_cell.length_b   1.000
_cell.length_c   1.000
_cell.angle_alpha   90.00
_cell.angle_beta   90.00
_cell.angle_gamma   90.00
#
_symmetry.space_group_name_H-M   'P 1'
#
loop_
_entity.id
_entity.type
_entity.pdbx_description
1 polymer ?
#
loop_
_entity_poly.entity_id
_entity_poly.type
_entity_poly.pdbx_seq_one_letter_code
_entity_poly.pdbx_strand_id
1 'polypeptide(L)'
;EKRHSRRPVEPRRRRRRRRIGRLAVLRPFGTRVASVLPATFDEWDGFLPCDLRKRPEGRDDEGSGGGVRVDLVLSFSREIGANADAAEGIRRTTETFRRTREEGLRIWREETASGGTKNRTRTNYPWAACFDGVRVISASIPPEKDLYLPRESDRNPLWVNGPNRQFVKSMEELMSGDEFGNYDAALLMEGDSVPVRQYWLDDLIEEAENGAPFATLGSKYVGDSWDKFRSSLPLSLQHHLNGNALYNLSHPLLHHLVRQLGSEEDTPYNAVPYDYRIAQILLEGMLGVKPEVPPGIAADFAARGIGLSDNMQAFRRMWEEHGGRGVMRESRVIANYAGTNLLPRHVKDMNASIVHGAQHYLPWNVANFNITLVVTEWHHELSLNLLSRIDSSDHPFSNIVLMVPADLTADSERHLSSASTALPVRLVRRSDEDGMDLCSAPVDTEWFMITNSYHTVAGHVDLLFRAREEEGANKEGSPPTLRQACPTPR
;
A
#
# COMPACT_ATOMS: atom_id res chain seq x y z
N GLU A 1 -21.44 62.94 0.60
CA GLU A 1 -21.19 62.06 -0.56
C GLU A 1 -19.70 61.71 -0.65
N LYS A 2 -19.31 60.46 -0.38
CA LYS A 2 -17.95 59.97 -0.64
C LYS A 2 -18.06 58.80 -1.62
N ARG A 3 -17.77 59.07 -2.90
CA ARG A 3 -17.74 58.05 -3.97
C ARG A 3 -16.56 57.12 -3.75
N HIS A 4 -16.83 55.87 -3.37
CA HIS A 4 -15.86 54.78 -3.45
C HIS A 4 -15.72 54.34 -4.91
N SER A 5 -14.57 54.68 -5.50
CA SER A 5 -14.10 54.17 -6.79
C SER A 5 -13.87 52.66 -6.69
N ARG A 6 -14.83 51.86 -7.14
CA ARG A 6 -14.63 50.43 -7.40
C ARG A 6 -13.67 50.28 -8.57
N ARG A 7 -12.44 49.81 -8.30
CA ARG A 7 -11.53 49.36 -9.36
C ARG A 7 -12.19 48.20 -10.13
N PRO A 8 -12.11 48.17 -11.47
CA PRO A 8 -12.60 47.04 -12.25
C PRO A 8 -11.76 45.81 -11.91
N VAL A 9 -12.42 44.72 -11.51
CA VAL A 9 -11.80 43.41 -11.40
C VAL A 9 -11.52 42.94 -12.82
N GLU A 10 -10.25 42.91 -13.21
CA GLU A 10 -9.83 42.37 -14.50
C GLU A 10 -10.36 40.94 -14.69
N PRO A 11 -10.90 40.59 -15.86
CA PRO A 11 -11.37 39.25 -16.12
C PRO A 11 -10.16 38.30 -16.12
N ARG A 12 -10.10 37.42 -15.10
CA ARG A 12 -9.12 36.34 -15.01
C ARG A 12 -9.05 35.61 -16.35
N ARG A 13 -7.99 35.85 -17.13
CA ARG A 13 -7.64 35.07 -18.32
C ARG A 13 -7.77 33.60 -17.93
N ARG A 14 -8.65 32.85 -18.62
CA ARG A 14 -8.74 31.39 -18.48
C ARG A 14 -7.36 30.82 -18.80
N ARG A 15 -6.54 30.60 -17.77
CA ARG A 15 -5.27 29.86 -17.89
C ARG A 15 -5.65 28.53 -18.53
N ARG A 16 -5.19 28.31 -19.76
CA ARG A 16 -5.33 27.00 -20.42
C ARG A 16 -4.81 25.96 -19.44
N ARG A 17 -5.64 24.97 -19.11
CA ARG A 17 -5.24 23.84 -18.27
C ARG A 17 -4.02 23.21 -18.94
N ARG A 18 -2.87 23.27 -18.27
CA ARG A 18 -1.65 22.62 -18.75
C ARG A 18 -1.89 21.12 -18.58
N ARG A 19 -1.90 20.40 -19.70
CA ARG A 19 -1.99 18.92 -19.71
C ARG A 19 -0.69 18.33 -19.21
N ILE A 20 -0.74 17.10 -18.72
CA ILE A 20 0.46 16.36 -18.33
C ILE A 20 1.12 15.91 -19.63
N GLY A 21 2.25 16.51 -19.99
CA GLY A 21 3.03 16.10 -21.17
C GLY A 21 3.98 14.96 -20.84
N ARG A 22 4.59 15.02 -19.66
CA ARG A 22 5.57 14.03 -19.20
C ARG A 22 5.31 13.61 -17.75
N LEU A 23 5.24 12.30 -17.53
CA LEU A 23 4.99 11.65 -16.25
C LEU A 23 6.15 10.74 -15.85
N ALA A 24 6.62 10.84 -14.62
CA ALA A 24 7.50 9.86 -14.01
C ALA A 24 6.68 8.87 -13.18
N VAL A 25 6.86 7.56 -13.37
CA VAL A 25 6.44 6.56 -12.38
C VAL A 25 7.65 6.26 -11.51
N LEU A 26 7.67 6.85 -10.33
CA LEU A 26 8.76 6.78 -9.36
C LEU A 26 8.59 5.55 -8.46
N ARG A 27 9.55 4.62 -8.53
CA ARG A 27 9.66 3.42 -7.69
C ARG A 27 10.80 3.60 -6.69
N PRO A 28 10.54 4.09 -5.46
CA PRO A 28 11.56 4.12 -4.42
C PRO A 28 11.86 2.70 -3.94
N PHE A 29 13.14 2.42 -3.73
CA PHE A 29 13.60 1.17 -3.13
C PHE A 29 14.85 1.42 -2.28
N GLY A 30 15.03 0.58 -1.26
CA GLY A 30 16.17 0.62 -0.35
C GLY A 30 17.01 -0.65 -0.42
N THR A 31 18.03 -0.73 0.43
CA THR A 31 18.96 -1.88 0.47
C THR A 31 18.27 -3.22 0.71
N ARG A 32 17.20 -3.25 1.50
CA ARG A 32 16.47 -4.48 1.87
C ARG A 32 15.74 -5.15 0.71
N VAL A 33 15.38 -4.38 -0.32
CA VAL A 33 14.56 -4.85 -1.45
C VAL A 33 15.33 -4.81 -2.77
N ALA A 34 16.58 -4.36 -2.75
CA ALA A 34 17.43 -4.22 -3.93
C ALA A 34 17.57 -5.52 -4.74
N SER A 35 17.79 -6.66 -4.05
CA SER A 35 17.98 -7.97 -4.69
C SER A 35 16.71 -8.52 -5.35
N VAL A 36 15.53 -8.13 -4.84
CA VAL A 36 14.22 -8.57 -5.33
C VAL A 36 13.53 -7.52 -6.20
N LEU A 37 14.19 -6.40 -6.51
CA LEU A 37 13.63 -5.31 -7.29
C LEU A 37 12.97 -5.77 -8.61
N PRO A 38 13.57 -6.67 -9.42
CA PRO A 38 12.92 -7.15 -10.64
C PRO A 38 11.57 -7.82 -10.39
N ALA A 39 11.45 -8.63 -9.32
CA ALA A 39 10.23 -9.35 -8.99
C ALA A 39 9.08 -8.42 -8.55
N THR A 40 9.39 -7.19 -8.12
CA THR A 40 8.36 -6.19 -7.78
C THR A 40 7.54 -5.72 -8.98
N PHE A 41 7.92 -6.11 -10.20
CA PHE A 41 7.21 -5.82 -11.44
C PHE A 41 6.42 -7.02 -11.98
N ASP A 42 6.48 -8.19 -11.36
CA ASP A 42 5.83 -9.41 -11.88
C ASP A 42 4.31 -9.24 -11.99
N GLU A 43 3.70 -8.55 -11.02
CA GLU A 43 2.26 -8.23 -11.03
C GLU A 43 1.86 -7.32 -12.21
N TRP A 44 2.80 -6.58 -12.80
CA TRP A 44 2.51 -5.68 -13.92
C TRP A 44 2.30 -6.44 -15.23
N ASP A 45 2.81 -7.66 -15.35
CA ASP A 45 2.48 -8.57 -16.46
C ASP A 45 1.04 -9.09 -16.33
N GLY A 46 0.53 -9.22 -15.09
CA GLY A 46 -0.86 -9.57 -14.80
C GLY A 46 -1.82 -8.40 -15.00
N PHE A 47 -1.37 -7.17 -14.72
CA PHE A 47 -2.16 -5.94 -14.78
C PHE A 47 -1.41 -4.85 -15.55
N LEU A 48 -1.65 -4.78 -16.87
CA LEU A 48 -0.91 -3.91 -17.77
C LEU A 48 -1.10 -2.43 -17.38
N PRO A 49 -0.04 -1.60 -17.39
CA PRO A 49 -0.17 -0.18 -17.05
C PRO A 49 -1.07 0.60 -18.01
N CYS A 50 -1.00 0.33 -19.31
CA CYS A 50 -1.64 1.11 -20.34
C CYS A 50 -2.21 0.24 -21.46
N ASP A 51 -3.19 0.78 -22.20
CA ASP A 51 -3.70 0.17 -23.41
C ASP A 51 -2.91 0.66 -24.63
N LEU A 52 -1.96 -0.15 -25.11
CA LEU A 52 -1.15 0.19 -26.29
C LEU A 52 -1.98 0.46 -27.55
N ARG A 53 -3.22 -0.04 -27.63
CA ARG A 53 -4.12 0.23 -28.76
C ARG A 53 -4.62 1.67 -28.78
N LYS A 54 -4.57 2.37 -27.64
CA LYS A 54 -4.91 3.80 -27.52
C LYS A 54 -3.72 4.71 -27.87
N ARG A 55 -2.51 4.17 -28.04
CA ARG A 55 -1.34 4.98 -28.40
C ARG A 55 -1.41 5.36 -29.88
N PRO A 56 -1.25 6.66 -30.22
CA PRO A 56 -1.21 7.09 -31.61
C PRO A 56 0.00 6.50 -32.34
N GLU A 57 -0.21 6.07 -33.59
CA GLU A 57 0.86 5.61 -34.49
C GLU A 57 1.86 6.75 -34.79
N GLY A 58 3.15 6.42 -34.90
CA GLY A 58 4.20 7.39 -35.28
C GLY A 58 4.85 8.16 -34.13
N ARG A 59 4.78 7.64 -32.90
CA ARG A 59 5.40 8.25 -31.70
C ARG A 59 6.93 8.12 -31.63
N ASP A 60 7.55 7.56 -32.65
CA ASP A 60 8.97 7.23 -32.67
C ASP A 60 9.87 8.47 -32.83
N ASP A 61 9.33 9.67 -33.12
CA ASP A 61 10.12 10.90 -33.19
C ASP A 61 9.43 12.11 -32.51
N GLU A 62 10.29 12.92 -31.90
CA GLU A 62 10.01 14.04 -31.02
C GLU A 62 8.94 15.02 -31.55
N GLY A 63 7.78 15.08 -30.88
CA GLY A 63 7.08 16.37 -30.72
C GLY A 63 5.67 16.56 -31.31
N SER A 64 5.01 15.55 -31.89
CA SER A 64 3.68 15.78 -32.51
C SER A 64 2.51 14.88 -32.07
N GLY A 65 2.76 13.78 -31.34
CA GLY A 65 1.70 12.89 -30.85
C GLY A 65 1.19 13.29 -29.46
N GLY A 66 -0.01 13.88 -29.36
CA GLY A 66 -0.59 14.51 -28.16
C GLY A 66 -0.94 13.64 -26.95
N GLY A 67 -0.23 12.53 -26.69
CA GLY A 67 -0.38 11.73 -25.46
C GLY A 67 0.73 11.98 -24.44
N VAL A 68 0.55 11.48 -23.22
CA VAL A 68 1.53 11.58 -22.11
C VAL A 68 2.74 10.66 -22.36
N ARG A 69 3.96 11.20 -22.22
CA ARG A 69 5.21 10.43 -22.18
C ARG A 69 5.45 9.93 -20.77
N VAL A 70 5.78 8.64 -20.62
CA VAL A 70 5.90 8.02 -19.29
C VAL A 70 7.27 7.37 -19.17
N ASP A 71 8.09 7.81 -18.21
CA ASP A 71 9.34 7.14 -17.85
C ASP A 71 9.16 6.36 -16.54
N LEU A 72 9.75 5.17 -16.43
CA LEU A 72 9.91 4.48 -15.16
C LEU A 72 11.18 5.03 -14.49
N VAL A 73 11.06 5.52 -13.25
CA VAL A 73 12.18 6.09 -12.50
C VAL A 73 12.42 5.25 -11.26
N LEU A 74 13.56 4.56 -11.20
CA LEU A 74 13.99 3.80 -10.03
C LEU A 74 14.75 4.75 -9.09
N SER A 75 14.26 4.96 -7.86
CA SER A 75 14.97 5.79 -6.87
C SER A 75 15.59 4.89 -5.82
N PHE A 76 16.92 4.87 -5.74
CA PHE A 76 17.65 4.16 -4.71
C PHE A 76 17.97 5.08 -3.54
N SER A 77 17.77 4.63 -2.30
CA SER A 77 17.98 5.46 -1.11
C SER A 77 19.44 5.89 -0.92
N ARG A 78 20.40 5.09 -1.38
CA ARG A 78 21.85 5.31 -1.18
C ARG A 78 22.55 5.54 -2.51
N GLU A 79 23.87 5.73 -2.46
CA GLU A 79 24.68 5.77 -3.67
C GLU A 79 24.74 4.40 -4.35
N ILE A 80 24.39 4.34 -5.64
CA ILE A 80 24.28 3.08 -6.40
C ILE A 80 25.62 2.32 -6.40
N GLY A 81 26.74 3.02 -6.57
CA GLY A 81 28.07 2.43 -6.58
C GLY A 81 28.50 1.84 -5.22
N ALA A 82 27.84 2.23 -4.13
CA ALA A 82 28.15 1.77 -2.78
C ALA A 82 27.42 0.47 -2.39
N ASN A 83 26.54 -0.07 -3.23
CA ASN A 83 25.77 -1.28 -2.93
C ASN A 83 25.67 -2.20 -4.16
N ALA A 84 26.37 -3.34 -4.10
CA ALA A 84 26.41 -4.30 -5.21
C ALA A 84 25.05 -4.92 -5.53
N ASP A 85 24.22 -5.21 -4.53
CA ASP A 85 22.89 -5.78 -4.72
C ASP A 85 21.96 -4.78 -5.43
N ALA A 86 22.06 -3.49 -5.11
CA ALA A 86 21.31 -2.43 -5.78
C ALA A 86 21.77 -2.25 -7.22
N ALA A 87 23.08 -2.21 -7.46
CA ALA A 87 23.62 -2.12 -8.82
C ALA A 87 23.16 -3.31 -9.68
N GLU A 88 23.20 -4.54 -9.14
CA GLU A 88 22.74 -5.74 -9.83
C GLU A 88 21.21 -5.75 -10.02
N GLY A 89 20.45 -5.35 -9.01
CA GLY A 89 18.98 -5.23 -9.08
C GLY A 89 18.53 -4.23 -10.15
N ILE A 90 19.16 -3.05 -10.19
CA ILE A 90 18.94 -2.03 -11.24
C ILE A 90 19.31 -2.60 -12.62
N ARG A 91 20.47 -3.24 -12.74
CA ARG A 91 20.94 -3.82 -14.01
C ARG A 91 19.95 -4.85 -14.54
N ARG A 92 19.53 -5.82 -13.71
CA ARG A 92 18.54 -6.84 -14.07
C ARG A 92 17.20 -6.23 -14.46
N THR A 93 16.72 -5.26 -13.67
CA THR A 93 15.45 -4.57 -13.96
C THR A 93 15.51 -3.85 -15.32
N THR A 94 16.61 -3.16 -15.60
CA THR A 94 16.82 -2.43 -16.85
C THR A 94 16.95 -3.37 -18.06
N GLU A 95 17.66 -4.50 -17.89
CA GLU A 95 17.80 -5.53 -18.93
C GLU A 95 16.44 -6.19 -19.24
N THR A 96 15.71 -6.59 -18.21
CA THR A 96 14.34 -7.13 -18.33
C THR A 96 13.46 -6.13 -19.05
N PHE A 97 13.43 -4.86 -18.60
CA PHE A 97 12.67 -3.79 -19.22
C PHE A 97 12.98 -3.64 -20.71
N ARG A 98 14.27 -3.57 -21.08
CA ARG A 98 14.67 -3.37 -22.48
C ARG A 98 14.15 -4.51 -23.35
N ARG A 99 14.37 -5.76 -22.91
CA ARG A 99 13.93 -6.96 -23.61
C ARG A 99 12.41 -6.99 -23.78
N THR A 100 11.66 -6.81 -22.69
CA THR A 100 10.18 -6.90 -22.71
C THR A 100 9.55 -5.73 -23.47
N ARG A 101 10.16 -4.54 -23.42
CA ARG A 101 9.72 -3.38 -24.20
C ARG A 101 9.90 -3.60 -25.70
N GLU A 102 11.09 -4.06 -26.12
CA GLU A 102 11.38 -4.35 -27.54
C GLU A 102 10.40 -5.40 -28.09
N GLU A 103 10.14 -6.46 -27.33
CA GLU A 103 9.17 -7.49 -27.67
C GLU A 103 7.75 -6.93 -27.78
N GLY A 104 7.29 -6.16 -26.78
CA GLY A 104 5.95 -5.58 -26.80
C GLY A 104 5.72 -4.61 -27.95
N LEU A 105 6.71 -3.77 -28.26
CA LEU A 105 6.65 -2.86 -29.41
C LEU A 105 6.66 -3.61 -30.75
N ARG A 106 7.41 -4.72 -30.85
CA ARG A 106 7.40 -5.58 -32.05
C ARG A 106 6.01 -6.17 -32.28
N ILE A 107 5.41 -6.79 -31.26
CA ILE A 107 4.06 -7.37 -31.34
C ILE A 107 3.04 -6.29 -31.74
N TRP A 108 3.09 -5.12 -31.11
CA TRP A 108 2.19 -4.00 -31.42
C TRP A 108 2.32 -3.52 -32.87
N ARG A 109 3.55 -3.39 -33.40
CA ARG A 109 3.79 -2.99 -34.80
C ARG A 109 3.26 -4.03 -35.79
N GLU A 110 3.49 -5.33 -35.53
CA GLU A 110 3.02 -6.42 -36.40
C GLU A 110 1.48 -6.48 -36.49
N GLU A 111 0.80 -6.30 -35.35
CA GLU A 111 -0.67 -6.26 -35.31
C GLU A 111 -1.25 -5.03 -36.02
N THR A 112 -0.58 -3.89 -35.86
CA THR A 112 -1.00 -2.63 -36.49
C THR A 112 -0.83 -2.69 -38.00
N ALA A 113 0.31 -3.19 -38.48
CA ALA A 113 0.59 -3.37 -39.91
C ALA A 113 -0.37 -4.35 -40.60
N SER A 114 -0.94 -5.30 -39.87
CA SER A 114 -1.85 -6.32 -40.41
C SER A 114 -3.30 -5.82 -40.62
N GLY A 115 -3.58 -4.52 -40.49
CA GLY A 115 -4.90 -3.93 -40.78
C GLY A 115 -6.00 -4.37 -39.81
N GLY A 116 -5.63 -4.64 -38.55
CA GLY A 116 -6.37 -5.37 -37.53
C GLY A 116 -7.89 -5.18 -37.52
N THR A 117 -8.63 -6.18 -38.02
CA THR A 117 -10.09 -6.26 -37.88
C THR A 117 -10.64 -7.63 -37.47
N LYS A 118 -9.82 -8.65 -37.21
CA LYS A 118 -10.34 -9.96 -36.77
C LYS A 118 -9.56 -10.49 -35.58
N ASN A 119 -10.19 -10.43 -34.41
CA ASN A 119 -9.76 -10.95 -33.10
C ASN A 119 -8.51 -10.29 -32.48
N ARG A 120 -8.68 -9.04 -32.01
CA ARG A 120 -7.86 -8.43 -30.94
C ARG A 120 -8.12 -9.11 -29.58
N THR A 121 -8.06 -10.44 -29.52
CA THR A 121 -8.31 -11.19 -28.30
C THR A 121 -6.98 -11.54 -27.65
N ARG A 122 -6.63 -10.78 -26.60
CA ARG A 122 -5.62 -11.12 -25.57
C ARG A 122 -4.19 -11.37 -26.05
N THR A 123 -3.61 -10.47 -26.82
CA THR A 123 -2.14 -10.34 -26.79
C THR A 123 -1.76 -9.62 -25.51
N ASN A 124 -1.18 -10.37 -24.57
CA ASN A 124 -0.53 -9.80 -23.39
C ASN A 124 0.73 -9.09 -23.86
N TYR A 125 0.63 -7.78 -24.14
CA TYR A 125 1.84 -7.00 -24.35
C TYR A 125 2.59 -6.90 -23.02
N PRO A 126 3.92 -7.06 -23.00
CA PRO A 126 4.68 -6.84 -21.78
C PRO A 126 4.52 -5.41 -21.26
N TRP A 127 4.45 -5.24 -19.94
CA TRP A 127 4.19 -3.95 -19.30
C TRP A 127 5.17 -2.84 -19.72
N ALA A 128 6.42 -3.21 -20.02
CA ALA A 128 7.49 -2.27 -20.34
C ALA A 128 7.24 -1.47 -21.63
N ALA A 129 6.38 -1.97 -22.52
CA ALA A 129 5.95 -1.23 -23.72
C ALA A 129 5.13 0.03 -23.39
N CYS A 130 4.57 0.13 -22.18
CA CYS A 130 3.88 1.32 -21.69
C CYS A 130 4.80 2.47 -21.27
N PHE A 131 6.11 2.24 -21.26
CA PHE A 131 7.10 3.23 -20.82
C PHE A 131 8.03 3.61 -21.96
N ASP A 132 8.48 4.85 -21.96
CA ASP A 132 9.40 5.41 -22.94
C ASP A 132 10.84 5.01 -22.59
N GLY A 133 11.19 4.97 -21.29
CA GLY A 133 12.48 4.50 -20.81
C GLY A 133 12.53 4.25 -19.30
N VAL A 134 13.71 3.81 -18.84
CA VAL A 134 14.04 3.66 -17.42
C VAL A 134 15.12 4.68 -17.06
N ARG A 135 14.94 5.35 -15.92
CA ARG A 135 15.94 6.24 -15.32
C ARG A 135 16.21 5.82 -13.89
N VAL A 136 17.36 6.24 -13.35
CA VAL A 136 17.77 5.87 -12.00
C VAL A 136 18.22 7.10 -11.24
N ILE A 137 17.59 7.38 -10.11
CA ILE A 137 17.96 8.43 -9.17
C ILE A 137 18.69 7.79 -7.99
N SER A 138 19.80 8.38 -7.59
CA SER A 138 20.47 8.09 -6.32
C SER A 138 20.13 9.19 -5.32
N ALA A 139 19.44 8.84 -4.23
CA ALA A 139 19.17 9.80 -3.16
C ALA A 139 20.41 10.07 -2.30
N SER A 140 21.42 9.20 -2.39
CA SER A 140 22.73 9.36 -1.73
C SER A 140 22.65 9.60 -0.23
N ILE A 141 21.67 8.98 0.44
CA ILE A 141 21.51 9.07 1.89
C ILE A 141 22.61 8.23 2.57
N PRO A 142 23.35 8.79 3.55
CA PRO A 142 24.32 8.02 4.32
C PRO A 142 23.67 6.83 5.07
N PRO A 143 24.35 5.67 5.20
CA PRO A 143 23.80 4.48 5.86
C PRO A 143 23.20 4.74 7.25
N GLU A 144 23.84 5.57 8.05
CA GLU A 144 23.44 5.92 9.41
C GLU A 144 22.21 6.83 9.47
N LYS A 145 21.86 7.45 8.33
CA LYS A 145 20.68 8.29 8.15
C LYS A 145 19.58 7.59 7.35
N ASP A 146 19.89 6.53 6.60
CA ASP A 146 18.92 5.75 5.82
C ASP A 146 18.13 4.78 6.71
N LEU A 147 17.31 5.34 7.59
CA LEU A 147 16.59 4.62 8.64
C LEU A 147 15.08 4.57 8.38
N TYR A 148 14.53 3.38 8.56
CA TYR A 148 13.09 3.12 8.69
C TYR A 148 12.86 2.13 9.84
N LEU A 149 12.53 2.67 11.02
CA LEU A 149 12.43 1.99 12.31
C LEU A 149 11.07 2.28 12.99
N PRO A 150 9.93 1.81 12.45
CA PRO A 150 8.59 2.15 12.98
C PRO A 150 8.38 1.85 14.47
N ARG A 151 9.12 0.88 15.03
CA ARG A 151 9.06 0.52 16.45
C ARG A 151 9.67 1.57 17.38
N GLU A 152 10.40 2.53 16.84
CA GLU A 152 11.07 3.61 17.58
C GLU A 152 10.42 4.98 17.31
N SER A 153 9.21 5.00 16.74
CA SER A 153 8.53 6.23 16.31
C SER A 153 8.26 7.24 17.43
N ASP A 154 8.28 6.82 18.69
CA ASP A 154 8.07 7.66 19.87
C ASP A 154 9.36 8.27 20.43
N ARG A 155 10.54 7.78 20.03
CA ARG A 155 11.83 8.07 20.69
C ARG A 155 12.97 8.44 19.76
N ASN A 156 13.02 7.88 18.56
CA ASN A 156 14.13 8.10 17.64
C ASN A 156 13.73 9.13 16.59
N PRO A 157 14.29 10.35 16.58
CA PRO A 157 13.91 11.38 15.61
C PRO A 157 14.27 11.05 14.15
N LEU A 158 15.12 10.06 13.93
CA LEU A 158 15.52 9.60 12.60
C LEU A 158 14.74 8.35 12.15
N TRP A 159 13.76 7.88 12.92
CA TRP A 159 13.10 6.60 12.66
C TRP A 159 12.48 6.49 11.25
N VAL A 160 12.12 7.61 10.61
CA VAL A 160 11.57 7.66 9.23
C VAL A 160 12.42 8.52 8.29
N ASN A 161 13.69 8.76 8.65
CA ASN A 161 14.53 9.68 7.91
C ASN A 161 14.84 9.18 6.48
N GLY A 162 15.06 7.88 6.28
CA GLY A 162 15.34 7.30 4.96
C GLY A 162 14.25 7.65 3.93
N PRO A 163 12.99 7.24 4.15
CA PRO A 163 11.87 7.58 3.28
C PRO A 163 11.69 9.10 3.09
N ASN A 164 11.81 9.89 4.16
CA ASN A 164 11.65 11.35 4.08
C ASN A 164 12.70 12.00 3.17
N ARG A 165 13.98 11.67 3.36
CA ARG A 165 15.07 12.23 2.54
C ARG A 165 14.98 11.73 1.10
N GLN A 166 14.62 10.47 0.90
CA GLN A 166 14.47 9.88 -0.43
C GLN A 166 13.35 10.56 -1.22
N PHE A 167 12.21 10.85 -0.58
CA PHE A 167 11.11 11.58 -1.17
C PHE A 167 11.56 12.98 -1.64
N VAL A 168 12.14 13.77 -0.73
CA VAL A 168 12.58 15.15 -1.03
C VAL A 168 13.56 15.15 -2.18
N LYS A 169 14.62 14.34 -2.10
CA LYS A 169 15.66 14.28 -3.13
C LYS A 169 15.11 13.83 -4.48
N SER A 170 14.27 12.80 -4.51
CA SER A 170 13.67 12.33 -5.76
C SER A 170 12.76 13.37 -6.41
N MET A 171 11.94 14.08 -5.61
CA MET A 171 11.07 15.12 -6.13
C MET A 171 11.86 16.32 -6.65
N GLU A 172 12.92 16.74 -5.95
CA GLU A 172 13.80 17.82 -6.40
C GLU A 172 14.48 17.50 -7.75
N GLU A 173 15.02 16.29 -7.91
CA GLU A 173 15.62 15.83 -9.18
C GLU A 173 14.61 15.80 -10.34
N LEU A 174 13.36 15.41 -10.08
CA LEU A 174 12.32 15.39 -11.11
C LEU A 174 11.79 16.79 -11.43
N MET A 175 11.87 17.74 -10.49
CA MET A 175 11.44 19.13 -10.66
C MET A 175 12.50 20.03 -11.29
N SER A 176 13.79 19.77 -11.06
CA SER A 176 14.88 20.65 -11.51
C SER A 176 14.94 20.76 -13.04
N GLY A 177 14.59 19.68 -13.73
CA GLY A 177 14.61 19.62 -15.18
C GLY A 177 15.99 19.37 -15.79
N ASP A 178 17.00 19.08 -14.95
CA ASP A 178 18.39 18.83 -15.35
C ASP A 178 18.55 17.41 -15.95
N GLU A 179 19.42 16.57 -15.38
CA GLU A 179 19.77 15.22 -15.88
C GLU A 179 18.56 14.31 -16.11
N PHE A 180 17.53 14.44 -15.27
CA PHE A 180 16.33 13.59 -15.31
C PHE A 180 15.23 14.14 -16.22
N GLY A 181 15.35 15.41 -16.64
CA GLY A 181 14.41 16.12 -17.50
C GLY A 181 13.21 16.73 -16.77
N ASN A 182 12.53 17.66 -17.44
CA ASN A 182 11.42 18.42 -16.86
C ASN A 182 10.11 17.61 -16.91
N TYR A 183 9.75 16.96 -15.81
CA TYR A 183 8.48 16.23 -15.68
C TYR A 183 7.35 17.17 -15.25
N ASP A 184 6.15 16.98 -15.79
CA ASP A 184 4.98 17.72 -15.35
C ASP A 184 4.35 17.09 -14.10
N ALA A 185 4.47 15.77 -13.93
CA ALA A 185 3.97 15.03 -12.79
C ALA A 185 4.83 13.81 -12.43
N ALA A 186 4.72 13.32 -11.19
CA ALA A 186 5.32 12.07 -10.72
C ALA A 186 4.31 11.25 -9.93
N LEU A 187 4.07 10.00 -10.34
CA LEU A 187 3.40 8.99 -9.53
C LEU A 187 4.44 8.33 -8.64
N LEU A 188 4.35 8.51 -7.32
CA LEU A 188 5.13 7.72 -6.38
C LEU A 188 4.41 6.41 -6.12
N MET A 189 5.12 5.30 -6.31
CA MET A 189 4.59 3.95 -6.15
C MET A 189 5.60 3.09 -5.39
N GLU A 190 5.38 2.88 -4.10
CA GLU A 190 6.22 2.10 -3.18
C GLU A 190 6.10 0.60 -3.44
N GLY A 191 7.04 -0.19 -2.90
CA GLY A 191 7.12 -1.64 -3.13
C GLY A 191 5.85 -2.42 -2.76
N ASP A 192 5.05 -1.90 -1.84
CA ASP A 192 3.77 -2.45 -1.36
C ASP A 192 2.54 -1.81 -2.03
N SER A 193 2.75 -1.09 -3.14
CA SER A 193 1.69 -0.62 -4.02
C SER A 193 1.60 -1.53 -5.25
N VAL A 194 0.46 -2.22 -5.38
CA VAL A 194 0.23 -3.21 -6.44
C VAL A 194 -0.93 -2.79 -7.35
N PRO A 195 -0.78 -2.97 -8.67
CA PRO A 195 -1.91 -2.84 -9.58
C PRO A 195 -2.88 -4.00 -9.39
N VAL A 196 -4.17 -3.71 -9.51
CA VAL A 196 -5.25 -4.70 -9.35
C VAL A 196 -6.26 -4.69 -10.49
N ARG A 197 -6.06 -3.81 -11.46
CA ARG A 197 -6.86 -3.70 -12.69
C ARG A 197 -5.97 -3.39 -13.88
N GLN A 198 -6.43 -3.82 -15.05
CA GLN A 198 -5.81 -3.46 -16.32
C GLN A 198 -5.89 -1.94 -16.53
N TYR A 199 -4.87 -1.41 -17.19
CA TYR A 199 -4.76 -0.03 -17.64
C TYR A 199 -4.77 0.99 -16.49
N TRP A 200 -4.25 0.60 -15.33
CA TRP A 200 -4.23 1.41 -14.11
C TRP A 200 -3.55 2.77 -14.29
N LEU A 201 -2.54 2.88 -15.17
CA LEU A 201 -1.84 4.13 -15.44
C LEU A 201 -2.67 5.04 -16.34
N ASP A 202 -3.36 4.48 -17.35
CA ASP A 202 -4.28 5.24 -18.20
C ASP A 202 -5.42 5.84 -17.36
N ASP A 203 -6.03 5.03 -16.47
CA ASP A 203 -7.08 5.47 -15.55
C ASP A 203 -6.63 6.66 -14.69
N LEU A 204 -5.40 6.57 -14.14
CA LEU A 204 -4.84 7.61 -13.30
C LEU A 204 -4.53 8.89 -14.08
N ILE A 205 -3.95 8.77 -15.27
CA ILE A 205 -3.68 9.90 -16.17
C ILE A 205 -5.00 10.60 -16.53
N GLU A 206 -6.02 9.83 -16.91
CA GLU A 206 -7.34 10.37 -17.24
C GLU A 206 -7.97 11.09 -16.03
N GLU A 207 -7.92 10.51 -14.83
CA GLU A 207 -8.42 11.15 -13.61
C GLU A 207 -7.69 12.47 -13.32
N ALA A 208 -6.37 12.50 -13.52
CA ALA A 208 -5.53 13.66 -13.32
C ALA A 208 -5.87 14.79 -14.31
N GLU A 209 -5.99 14.48 -15.60
CA GLU A 209 -6.29 15.46 -16.65
C GLU A 209 -7.71 16.03 -16.52
N ASN A 210 -8.70 15.18 -16.25
CA ASN A 210 -10.09 15.60 -15.99
C ASN A 210 -10.21 16.46 -14.71
N GLY A 211 -9.25 16.26 -13.80
CA GLY A 211 -9.20 16.84 -12.48
C GLY A 211 -8.47 18.16 -12.29
N ALA A 212 -7.71 18.60 -13.28
CA ALA A 212 -6.81 19.72 -13.11
C ALA A 212 -7.54 21.05 -12.76
N PRO A 213 -6.93 21.93 -11.93
CA PRO A 213 -5.60 21.80 -11.32
C PRO A 213 -5.59 21.01 -10.00
N PHE A 214 -4.50 20.27 -9.76
CA PHE A 214 -4.19 19.62 -8.48
C PHE A 214 -2.70 19.81 -8.15
N ALA A 215 -2.32 19.73 -6.88
CA ALA A 215 -0.94 19.59 -6.41
C ALA A 215 -0.65 18.12 -6.07
N THR A 216 -1.59 17.46 -5.40
CA THR A 216 -1.51 16.04 -5.05
C THR A 216 -2.84 15.36 -5.32
N LEU A 217 -2.77 14.21 -5.99
CA LEU A 217 -3.86 13.28 -6.23
C LEU A 217 -3.48 11.93 -5.63
N GLY A 218 -3.96 11.65 -4.43
CA GLY A 218 -3.59 10.45 -3.66
C GLY A 218 -4.82 9.84 -2.99
N SER A 219 -4.65 8.94 -2.03
CA SER A 219 -5.81 8.29 -1.38
C SER A 219 -5.76 8.44 0.14
N LYS A 220 -6.94 8.58 0.75
CA LYS A 220 -7.07 8.50 2.21
C LYS A 220 -7.20 7.04 2.63
N TYR A 221 -7.03 6.78 3.92
CA TYR A 221 -7.29 5.47 4.50
C TYR A 221 -8.76 5.05 4.32
N VAL A 222 -8.95 3.91 3.63
CA VAL A 222 -10.27 3.29 3.34
C VAL A 222 -10.41 1.88 3.91
N GLY A 223 -9.44 1.40 4.70
CA GLY A 223 -9.58 0.16 5.46
C GLY A 223 -10.44 0.34 6.72
N ASP A 224 -10.56 -0.74 7.50
CA ASP A 224 -11.40 -0.86 8.70
C ASP A 224 -10.62 -0.84 10.03
N SER A 225 -9.30 -1.03 10.00
CA SER A 225 -8.41 -1.02 11.17
C SER A 225 -8.55 0.22 12.05
N TRP A 226 -8.97 1.36 11.49
CA TRP A 226 -9.14 2.61 12.24
C TRP A 226 -10.56 2.85 12.73
N ASP A 227 -11.57 2.08 12.29
CA ASP A 227 -12.98 2.42 12.48
C ASP A 227 -13.38 2.62 13.94
N LYS A 228 -12.82 1.82 14.85
CA LYS A 228 -13.11 1.89 16.30
C LYS A 228 -12.58 3.15 16.97
N PHE A 229 -11.58 3.81 16.40
CA PHE A 229 -10.91 4.96 17.00
C PHE A 229 -10.67 6.12 16.02
N ARG A 230 -11.27 6.09 14.83
CA ARG A 230 -11.03 7.08 13.76
C ARG A 230 -11.30 8.50 14.22
N SER A 231 -12.33 8.70 15.03
CA SER A 231 -12.71 10.00 15.59
C SER A 231 -11.73 10.55 16.64
N SER A 232 -10.91 9.69 17.25
CA SER A 232 -9.86 10.14 18.19
C SER A 232 -8.52 10.39 17.51
N LEU A 233 -8.40 10.11 16.22
CA LEU A 233 -7.18 10.40 15.48
C LEU A 233 -7.00 11.91 15.24
N PRO A 234 -5.77 12.40 15.14
CA PRO A 234 -5.48 13.77 14.73
C PRO A 234 -6.15 14.13 13.41
N LEU A 235 -6.63 15.37 13.26
CA LEU A 235 -7.31 15.82 12.04
C LEU A 235 -6.42 15.68 10.80
N SER A 236 -5.13 15.98 10.94
CA SER A 236 -4.11 15.78 9.89
C SER A 236 -4.05 14.32 9.46
N LEU A 237 -4.15 13.37 10.40
CA LEU A 237 -4.04 11.95 10.11
C LEU A 237 -5.33 11.42 9.47
N GLN A 238 -6.49 11.89 9.91
CA GLN A 238 -7.78 11.52 9.31
C GLN A 238 -7.91 11.97 7.84
N HIS A 239 -7.17 13.00 7.43
CA HIS A 239 -7.32 13.64 6.12
C HIS A 239 -6.06 13.66 5.27
N HIS A 240 -4.94 13.11 5.74
CA HIS A 240 -3.75 12.97 4.91
C HIS A 240 -4.05 12.08 3.70
N LEU A 241 -3.47 12.47 2.57
CA LEU A 241 -3.32 11.58 1.43
C LEU A 241 -2.03 10.81 1.67
N ASN A 242 -2.05 9.51 1.43
CA ASN A 242 -0.85 8.68 1.55
C ASN A 242 0.25 9.08 0.57
N GLY A 243 1.47 8.63 0.86
CA GLY A 243 2.66 8.86 0.05
C GLY A 243 2.58 8.30 -1.38
N ASN A 244 1.78 7.26 -1.60
CA ASN A 244 1.52 6.68 -2.92
C ASN A 244 0.47 7.50 -3.68
N ALA A 245 0.96 8.60 -4.26
CA ALA A 245 0.13 9.60 -4.91
C ALA A 245 0.76 10.10 -6.22
N LEU A 246 -0.09 10.70 -7.05
CA LEU A 246 0.33 11.49 -8.20
C LEU A 246 0.56 12.95 -7.76
N TYR A 247 1.79 13.40 -7.90
CA TYR A 247 2.26 14.73 -7.55
C TYR A 247 2.41 15.57 -8.82
N ASN A 248 1.78 16.75 -8.84
CA ASN A 248 1.92 17.70 -9.95
C ASN A 248 3.16 18.57 -9.75
N LEU A 249 4.25 18.18 -10.39
CA LEU A 249 5.55 18.85 -10.32
C LEU A 249 5.55 20.25 -10.93
N SER A 250 4.55 20.60 -11.72
CA SER A 250 4.34 21.97 -12.21
C SER A 250 3.56 22.87 -11.24
N HIS A 251 3.04 22.34 -10.13
CA HIS A 251 2.19 23.10 -9.22
C HIS A 251 3.00 23.83 -8.11
N PRO A 252 2.89 25.16 -7.95
CA PRO A 252 3.69 25.91 -6.98
C PRO A 252 3.55 25.43 -5.53
N LEU A 253 2.33 25.05 -5.11
CA LEU A 253 2.13 24.49 -3.77
C LEU A 253 3.03 23.28 -3.49
N LEU A 254 3.21 22.38 -4.46
CA LEU A 254 4.05 21.20 -4.27
C LEU A 254 5.53 21.59 -4.10
N HIS A 255 6.01 22.57 -4.88
CA HIS A 255 7.37 23.12 -4.71
C HIS A 255 7.59 23.65 -3.31
N HIS A 256 6.62 24.40 -2.76
CA HIS A 256 6.72 24.90 -1.40
C HIS A 256 6.73 23.77 -0.36
N LEU A 257 5.89 22.74 -0.55
CA LEU A 257 5.84 21.59 0.36
C LEU A 257 7.16 20.82 0.35
N VAL A 258 7.72 20.49 -0.81
CA VAL A 258 9.01 19.77 -0.91
C VAL A 258 10.14 20.58 -0.28
N ARG A 259 10.22 21.89 -0.56
CA ARG A 259 11.24 22.76 0.05
C ARG A 259 11.09 22.86 1.57
N GLN A 260 9.86 22.91 2.07
CA GLN A 260 9.60 22.94 3.52
C GLN A 260 10.09 21.65 4.19
N LEU A 261 9.75 20.48 3.63
CA LEU A 261 10.22 19.18 4.13
C LEU A 261 11.75 19.06 4.13
N GLY A 262 12.40 19.60 3.09
CA GLY A 262 13.86 19.72 3.03
C GLY A 262 14.41 20.57 4.17
N SER A 263 13.85 21.76 4.38
CA SER A 263 14.28 22.70 5.43
C SER A 263 14.06 22.20 6.86
N GLU A 264 13.17 21.22 7.06
CA GLU A 264 12.81 20.65 8.35
C GLU A 264 13.68 19.43 8.75
N GLU A 265 14.74 19.10 8.01
CA GLU A 265 15.63 17.94 8.26
C GLU A 265 16.12 17.84 9.71
N ASP A 266 16.61 18.94 10.25
CA ASP A 266 17.23 19.00 11.57
C ASP A 266 16.25 19.45 12.66
N THR A 267 14.95 19.27 12.43
CA THR A 267 13.87 19.67 13.35
C THR A 267 13.08 18.46 13.86
N PRO A 268 12.26 18.60 14.91
CA PRO A 268 11.40 17.51 15.39
C PRO A 268 10.44 16.97 14.31
N TYR A 269 10.12 17.78 13.30
CA TYR A 269 9.24 17.40 12.20
C TYR A 269 9.84 16.32 11.29
N ASN A 270 11.16 16.13 11.30
CA ASN A 270 11.78 15.05 10.53
C ASN A 270 11.39 13.65 11.02
N ALA A 271 10.86 13.55 12.24
CA ALA A 271 10.28 12.34 12.80
C ALA A 271 8.82 12.11 12.37
N VAL A 272 8.27 12.95 11.51
CA VAL A 272 6.93 12.79 10.94
C VAL A 272 7.10 12.31 9.48
N PRO A 273 6.42 11.23 9.06
CA PRO A 273 6.45 10.79 7.66
C PRO A 273 6.05 11.94 6.71
N TYR A 274 6.72 12.06 5.57
CA TYR A 274 6.62 13.23 4.69
C TYR A 274 5.18 13.52 4.24
N ASP A 275 4.38 12.50 3.96
CA ASP A 275 2.99 12.58 3.52
C ASP A 275 2.07 13.07 4.65
N TYR A 276 2.30 12.57 5.86
CA TYR A 276 1.63 13.05 7.05
C TYR A 276 2.05 14.50 7.37
N ARG A 277 3.34 14.83 7.21
CA ARG A 277 3.85 16.19 7.43
C ARG A 277 3.29 17.19 6.42
N ILE A 278 3.11 16.80 5.15
CA ILE A 278 2.39 17.59 4.14
C ILE A 278 0.98 17.92 4.64
N ALA A 279 0.24 16.94 5.18
CA ALA A 279 -1.09 17.18 5.70
C ALA A 279 -1.10 18.14 6.91
N GLN A 280 -0.11 18.04 7.80
CA GLN A 280 0.06 18.97 8.91
C GLN A 280 0.32 20.40 8.43
N ILE A 281 1.28 20.61 7.52
CA ILE A 281 1.61 21.93 6.94
C ILE A 281 0.35 22.58 6.34
N LEU A 282 -0.46 21.80 5.63
CA LEU A 282 -1.69 22.28 5.00
C LEU A 282 -2.74 22.68 6.04
N LEU A 283 -2.96 21.88 7.09
CA LEU A 283 -3.91 22.22 8.15
C LEU A 283 -3.44 23.40 9.01
N GLU A 284 -2.14 23.53 9.24
CA GLU A 284 -1.54 24.71 9.87
C GLU A 284 -1.88 25.98 9.07
N GLY A 285 -1.67 25.95 7.75
CA GLY A 285 -1.97 27.08 6.87
C GLY A 285 -3.47 27.37 6.75
N MET A 286 -4.29 26.32 6.60
CA MET A 286 -5.74 26.41 6.38
C MET A 286 -6.52 26.84 7.61
N LEU A 287 -6.22 26.21 8.75
CA LEU A 287 -7.06 26.26 9.95
C LEU A 287 -6.32 26.83 11.16
N GLY A 288 -5.00 27.04 11.08
CA GLY A 288 -4.19 27.42 12.24
C GLY A 288 -4.08 26.32 13.29
N VAL A 289 -4.30 25.06 12.90
CA VAL A 289 -4.13 23.90 13.77
C VAL A 289 -2.65 23.63 13.94
N LYS A 290 -2.15 23.57 15.18
CA LYS A 290 -0.73 23.29 15.44
C LYS A 290 -0.37 21.85 15.02
N PRO A 291 0.84 21.62 14.50
CA PRO A 291 1.28 20.29 14.14
C PRO A 291 1.53 19.43 15.36
N GLU A 292 1.40 18.12 15.17
CA GLU A 292 1.66 17.14 16.21
C GLU A 292 3.00 16.45 15.96
N VAL A 293 3.80 16.33 17.00
CA VAL A 293 5.05 15.58 17.00
C VAL A 293 4.98 14.61 18.18
N PRO A 294 5.52 13.38 18.08
CA PRO A 294 5.57 12.45 19.20
C PRO A 294 6.13 13.13 20.46
N PRO A 295 5.45 13.03 21.63
CA PRO A 295 5.83 13.78 22.82
C PRO A 295 7.27 13.54 23.30
N GLY A 296 7.76 12.30 23.16
CA GLY A 296 9.15 11.96 23.51
C GLY A 296 10.17 12.69 22.65
N ILE A 297 9.89 12.82 21.36
CA ILE A 297 10.75 13.52 20.39
C ILE A 297 10.70 15.03 20.63
N ALA A 298 9.51 15.59 20.85
CA ALA A 298 9.36 17.00 21.17
C ALA A 298 10.11 17.38 22.46
N ALA A 299 10.06 16.53 23.49
CA ALA A 299 10.78 16.74 24.75
C ALA A 299 12.30 16.66 24.59
N ASP A 300 12.80 15.68 23.82
CA ASP A 300 14.24 15.53 23.53
C ASP A 300 14.81 16.76 22.81
N PHE A 301 14.11 17.29 21.80
CA PHE A 301 14.54 18.50 21.10
C PHE A 301 14.44 19.75 21.98
N ALA A 302 13.38 19.87 22.79
CA ALA A 302 13.26 20.98 23.74
C ALA A 302 14.42 20.99 24.76
N ALA A 303 14.85 19.82 25.23
CA ALA A 303 16.02 19.69 26.11
C ALA A 303 17.34 20.14 25.44
N ARG A 304 17.42 20.08 24.11
CA ARG A 304 18.54 20.58 23.30
C ARG A 304 18.41 22.07 22.93
N GLY A 305 17.37 22.75 23.42
CA GLY A 305 17.08 24.14 23.09
C GLY A 305 16.47 24.35 21.70
N ILE A 306 16.01 23.29 21.04
CA ILE A 306 15.37 23.34 19.72
C ILE A 306 13.86 23.27 19.91
N GLY A 307 13.19 24.40 19.75
CA GLY A 307 11.72 24.48 19.81
C GLY A 307 11.05 24.04 18.50
N LEU A 308 9.75 23.76 18.59
CA LEU A 308 8.89 23.63 17.41
C LEU A 308 8.77 25.00 16.75
N SER A 309 9.18 25.12 15.49
CA SER A 309 9.05 26.37 14.73
C SER A 309 7.57 26.70 14.50
N ASP A 310 7.22 27.98 14.67
CA ASP A 310 5.90 28.52 14.34
C ASP A 310 5.91 29.10 12.93
N ASN A 311 5.54 28.27 11.96
CA ASN A 311 5.48 28.64 10.54
C ASN A 311 4.05 29.00 10.08
N MET A 312 3.11 29.13 11.01
CA MET A 312 1.67 29.26 10.70
C MET A 312 1.36 30.41 9.74
N GLN A 313 1.98 31.58 9.94
CA GLN A 313 1.76 32.73 9.05
C GLN A 313 2.31 32.50 7.63
N ALA A 314 3.46 31.82 7.52
CA ALA A 314 4.06 31.50 6.23
C ALA A 314 3.18 30.48 5.48
N PHE A 315 2.71 29.44 6.18
CA PHE A 315 1.83 28.43 5.60
C PHE A 315 0.46 28.98 5.23
N ARG A 316 -0.07 29.93 6.00
CA ARG A 316 -1.31 30.62 5.65
C ARG A 316 -1.18 31.40 4.34
N ARG A 317 -0.11 32.18 4.18
CA ARG A 317 0.16 32.91 2.91
C ARG A 317 0.31 31.95 1.73
N MET A 318 1.07 30.87 1.91
CA MET A 318 1.23 29.83 0.89
C MET A 318 -0.13 29.22 0.49
N TRP A 319 -0.99 28.91 1.46
CA TRP A 319 -2.32 28.35 1.20
C TRP A 319 -3.24 29.36 0.51
N GLU A 320 -3.22 30.63 0.91
CA GLU A 320 -3.99 31.69 0.27
C GLU A 320 -3.58 31.91 -1.19
N GLU A 321 -2.29 31.77 -1.50
CA GLU A 321 -1.74 32.02 -2.84
C GLU A 321 -1.87 30.81 -3.78
N HIS A 322 -1.64 29.60 -3.27
CA HIS A 322 -1.50 28.39 -4.09
C HIS A 322 -2.45 27.26 -3.71
N GLY A 323 -3.17 27.38 -2.59
CA GLY A 323 -4.14 26.39 -2.16
C GLY A 323 -5.51 26.55 -2.83
N GLY A 324 -6.53 26.04 -2.13
CA GLY A 324 -7.92 26.13 -2.56
C GLY A 324 -8.57 24.77 -2.85
N ARG A 325 -9.85 24.83 -3.25
CA ARG A 325 -10.66 23.63 -3.44
C ARG A 325 -10.12 22.80 -4.60
N GLY A 326 -9.87 21.52 -4.34
CA GLY A 326 -9.45 20.54 -5.35
C GLY A 326 -7.95 20.45 -5.58
N VAL A 327 -7.13 21.28 -4.92
CA VAL A 327 -5.66 21.23 -5.04
C VAL A 327 -5.11 19.95 -4.39
N MET A 328 -5.64 19.59 -3.21
CA MET A 328 -5.41 18.28 -2.59
C MET A 328 -6.63 17.42 -2.85
N ARG A 329 -6.46 16.30 -3.55
CA ARG A 329 -7.58 15.52 -4.06
C ARG A 329 -7.41 14.04 -3.81
N GLU A 330 -8.53 13.43 -3.42
CA GLU A 330 -8.65 11.99 -3.29
C GLU A 330 -8.88 11.36 -4.67
N SER A 331 -8.06 10.36 -4.99
CA SER A 331 -8.11 9.55 -6.18
C SER A 331 -9.12 8.43 -5.99
N ARG A 332 -9.84 8.10 -7.05
CA ARG A 332 -10.65 6.88 -7.13
C ARG A 332 -9.85 5.70 -7.64
N VAL A 333 -8.71 5.97 -8.30
CA VAL A 333 -7.85 4.97 -8.92
C VAL A 333 -6.90 4.34 -7.89
N ILE A 334 -6.50 5.10 -6.87
CA ILE A 334 -5.63 4.64 -5.78
C ILE A 334 -6.45 4.40 -4.52
N ALA A 335 -6.26 3.26 -3.85
CA ALA A 335 -6.85 2.98 -2.54
C ALA A 335 -5.77 2.66 -1.49
N ASN A 336 -5.91 3.23 -0.29
CA ASN A 336 -5.01 2.99 0.84
C ASN A 336 -5.61 2.04 1.87
N TYR A 337 -4.92 0.95 2.13
CA TYR A 337 -5.32 -0.06 3.11
C TYR A 337 -4.39 -0.14 4.33
N ALA A 338 -3.27 0.60 4.38
CA ALA A 338 -2.39 0.76 5.56
C ALA A 338 -2.24 -0.47 6.48
N GLY A 339 -1.73 -1.57 5.94
CA GLY A 339 -1.51 -2.85 6.61
C GLY A 339 -2.74 -3.77 6.68
N THR A 340 -3.84 -3.48 5.97
CA THR A 340 -5.02 -4.37 5.95
C THR A 340 -4.76 -5.61 5.11
N ASN A 341 -5.28 -6.75 5.55
CA ASN A 341 -5.18 -8.01 4.81
C ASN A 341 -6.27 -8.08 3.75
N LEU A 342 -5.90 -8.34 2.49
CA LEU A 342 -6.83 -8.44 1.38
C LEU A 342 -6.78 -9.81 0.71
N LEU A 343 -7.96 -10.26 0.29
CA LEU A 343 -8.15 -11.42 -0.58
C LEU A 343 -8.48 -10.96 -2.02
N PRO A 344 -8.25 -11.78 -3.05
CA PRO A 344 -8.57 -11.44 -4.44
C PRO A 344 -10.03 -11.01 -4.64
N ARG A 345 -10.96 -11.61 -3.89
CA ARG A 345 -12.37 -11.25 -3.93
C ARG A 345 -12.65 -9.84 -3.38
N HIS A 346 -11.92 -9.40 -2.35
CA HIS A 346 -12.04 -8.05 -1.82
C HIS A 346 -11.63 -7.03 -2.88
N VAL A 347 -10.58 -7.36 -3.63
CA VAL A 347 -10.03 -6.53 -4.70
C VAL A 347 -10.96 -6.42 -5.91
N LYS A 348 -11.68 -7.50 -6.25
CA LYS A 348 -12.58 -7.54 -7.41
C LYS A 348 -13.69 -6.48 -7.36
N ASP A 349 -14.22 -6.22 -6.17
CA ASP A 349 -15.34 -5.29 -5.97
C ASP A 349 -14.88 -3.85 -5.66
N MET A 350 -13.58 -3.63 -5.41
CA MET A 350 -13.02 -2.30 -5.17
C MET A 350 -13.06 -1.45 -6.43
N ASN A 351 -13.41 -0.17 -6.31
CA ASN A 351 -13.40 0.76 -7.45
C ASN A 351 -12.00 1.33 -7.80
N ALA A 352 -10.93 0.78 -7.22
CA ALA A 352 -9.55 1.23 -7.43
C ALA A 352 -8.81 0.33 -8.41
N SER A 353 -7.82 0.89 -9.12
CA SER A 353 -6.92 0.17 -10.02
C SER A 353 -5.54 -0.07 -9.39
N ILE A 354 -5.21 0.65 -8.32
CA ILE A 354 -3.99 0.50 -7.52
C ILE A 354 -4.36 0.38 -6.04
N VAL A 355 -3.79 -0.61 -5.37
CA VAL A 355 -3.94 -0.82 -3.92
C VAL A 355 -2.58 -0.60 -3.27
N HIS A 356 -2.54 0.31 -2.29
CA HIS A 356 -1.35 0.58 -1.49
C HIS A 356 -1.52 0.06 -0.07
N GLY A 357 -0.46 -0.59 0.43
CA GLY A 357 -0.31 -0.91 1.84
C GLY A 357 -1.26 -2.02 2.24
N ALA A 358 -1.52 -2.98 1.36
CA ALA A 358 -2.27 -4.18 1.69
C ALA A 358 -1.34 -5.38 1.70
N GLN A 359 -1.61 -6.31 2.62
CA GLN A 359 -1.03 -7.64 2.53
C GLN A 359 -1.99 -8.52 1.73
N HIS A 360 -1.52 -9.00 0.58
CA HIS A 360 -2.33 -9.85 -0.29
C HIS A 360 -2.17 -11.32 0.13
N TYR A 361 -3.29 -11.96 0.42
CA TYR A 361 -3.36 -13.37 0.81
C TYR A 361 -4.11 -14.18 -0.23
N LEU A 362 -3.81 -15.47 -0.28
CA LEU A 362 -4.62 -16.41 -1.05
C LEU A 362 -5.87 -16.78 -0.25
N PRO A 363 -7.02 -16.91 -0.93
CA PRO A 363 -8.21 -17.41 -0.27
C PRO A 363 -8.00 -18.87 0.11
N TRP A 364 -8.68 -19.28 1.17
CA TRP A 364 -8.80 -20.69 1.49
C TRP A 364 -9.35 -21.50 0.31
N ASN A 365 -8.74 -22.66 0.05
CA ASN A 365 -9.22 -23.60 -0.95
C ASN A 365 -9.68 -24.89 -0.28
N VAL A 366 -11.00 -24.99 -0.08
CA VAL A 366 -11.70 -26.17 0.48
C VAL A 366 -11.42 -27.48 -0.27
N ALA A 367 -11.03 -27.42 -1.54
CA ALA A 367 -10.73 -28.62 -2.31
C ALA A 367 -9.33 -29.19 -1.99
N ASN A 368 -8.43 -28.34 -1.49
CA ASN A 368 -7.02 -28.70 -1.34
C ASN A 368 -6.63 -28.93 0.11
N PHE A 369 -7.34 -28.34 1.07
CA PHE A 369 -7.03 -28.60 2.46
C PHE A 369 -8.29 -28.70 3.33
N ASN A 370 -8.15 -29.43 4.43
CA ASN A 370 -9.18 -29.67 5.44
C ASN A 370 -8.72 -29.06 6.76
N ILE A 371 -9.64 -28.46 7.52
CA ILE A 371 -9.34 -27.81 8.80
C ILE A 371 -10.26 -28.35 9.88
N THR A 372 -9.66 -28.88 10.93
CA THR A 372 -10.38 -29.17 12.18
C THR A 372 -10.48 -27.88 13.00
N LEU A 373 -11.68 -27.49 13.43
CA LEU A 373 -11.85 -26.49 14.47
C LEU A 373 -11.78 -27.18 15.84
N VAL A 374 -10.74 -26.89 16.61
CA VAL A 374 -10.63 -27.29 18.02
C VAL A 374 -11.24 -26.18 18.88
N VAL A 375 -12.28 -26.52 19.64
CA VAL A 375 -12.96 -25.60 20.55
C VAL A 375 -12.66 -26.02 21.97
N THR A 376 -11.89 -25.21 22.68
CA THR A 376 -11.67 -25.33 24.13
C THR A 376 -12.88 -24.77 24.86
N GLU A 377 -13.62 -25.66 25.51
CA GLU A 377 -14.95 -25.39 26.03
C GLU A 377 -15.03 -25.44 27.57
N TRP A 378 -15.72 -24.45 28.17
CA TRP A 378 -15.92 -24.33 29.63
C TRP A 378 -17.37 -24.01 30.04
N HIS A 379 -18.21 -23.48 29.14
CA HIS A 379 -19.62 -23.16 29.35
C HIS A 379 -20.51 -23.63 28.20
N HIS A 380 -21.16 -24.77 28.40
CA HIS A 380 -21.82 -25.52 27.33
C HIS A 380 -22.83 -24.70 26.50
N GLU A 381 -23.52 -23.73 27.11
CA GLU A 381 -24.44 -22.82 26.40
C GLU A 381 -23.75 -21.97 25.31
N LEU A 382 -22.53 -21.49 25.57
CA LEU A 382 -21.78 -20.67 24.61
C LEU A 382 -21.30 -21.52 23.42
N SER A 383 -20.88 -22.76 23.68
CA SER A 383 -20.55 -23.70 22.62
C SER A 383 -21.74 -24.03 21.73
N LEU A 384 -22.96 -24.15 22.30
CA LEU A 384 -24.14 -24.35 21.47
C LEU A 384 -24.41 -23.19 20.51
N ASN A 385 -24.25 -21.95 20.99
CA ASN A 385 -24.37 -20.78 20.14
C ASN A 385 -23.32 -20.79 19.01
N LEU A 386 -22.06 -21.11 19.34
CA LEU A 386 -20.98 -21.27 18.36
C LEU A 386 -21.34 -22.34 17.31
N LEU A 387 -21.65 -23.56 17.75
CA LEU A 387 -21.96 -24.71 16.89
C LEU A 387 -23.16 -24.46 15.97
N SER A 388 -24.17 -23.74 16.46
CA SER A 388 -25.38 -23.41 15.70
C SER A 388 -25.16 -22.40 14.57
N ARG A 389 -24.04 -21.65 14.61
CA ARG A 389 -23.70 -20.63 13.61
C ARG A 389 -22.63 -21.08 12.62
N ILE A 390 -21.93 -22.16 12.91
CA ILE A 390 -20.94 -22.71 11.98
C ILE A 390 -21.65 -23.51 10.90
N ASP A 391 -21.41 -23.08 9.67
CA ASP A 391 -21.93 -23.63 8.43
C ASP A 391 -20.78 -24.02 7.48
N SER A 392 -20.81 -25.21 6.90
CA SER A 392 -19.77 -25.72 6.00
C SER A 392 -19.67 -25.00 4.66
N SER A 393 -20.71 -24.26 4.27
CA SER A 393 -20.72 -23.42 3.06
C SER A 393 -20.04 -22.06 3.26
N ASP A 394 -20.06 -21.54 4.49
CA ASP A 394 -19.53 -20.22 4.83
C ASP A 394 -18.25 -20.27 5.69
N HIS A 395 -17.96 -21.42 6.30
CA HIS A 395 -16.81 -21.64 7.19
C HIS A 395 -15.88 -22.71 6.64
N PRO A 396 -14.57 -22.58 6.87
CA PRO A 396 -13.54 -23.41 6.24
C PRO A 396 -13.34 -24.79 6.90
N PHE A 397 -14.17 -25.15 7.87
CA PHE A 397 -13.94 -26.30 8.74
C PHE A 397 -14.59 -27.56 8.17
N SER A 398 -13.87 -28.68 8.21
CA SER A 398 -14.38 -30.00 7.81
C SER A 398 -15.07 -30.74 8.96
N ASN A 399 -14.64 -30.46 10.19
CA ASN A 399 -15.10 -31.09 11.42
C ASN A 399 -14.70 -30.23 12.63
N ILE A 400 -15.34 -30.50 13.76
CA ILE A 400 -15.13 -29.78 15.01
C ILE A 400 -14.73 -30.80 16.09
N VAL A 401 -13.68 -30.49 16.84
CA VAL A 401 -13.29 -31.20 18.07
C VAL A 401 -13.63 -30.29 19.23
N LEU A 402 -14.61 -30.71 20.04
CA LEU A 402 -15.04 -29.96 21.21
C LEU A 402 -14.35 -30.56 22.45
N MET A 403 -13.34 -29.86 22.96
CA MET A 403 -12.58 -30.24 24.14
C MET A 403 -13.34 -29.79 25.39
N VAL A 404 -13.89 -30.71 26.16
CA VAL A 404 -14.79 -30.44 27.30
C VAL A 404 -14.17 -30.88 28.63
N PRO A 405 -14.62 -30.32 29.78
CA PRO A 405 -14.14 -30.73 31.09
C PRO A 405 -14.24 -32.24 31.34
N ALA A 406 -13.30 -32.81 32.10
CA ALA A 406 -13.27 -34.23 32.42
C ALA A 406 -14.51 -34.69 33.22
N ASP A 407 -15.09 -33.77 34.01
CA ASP A 407 -16.25 -33.96 34.88
C ASP A 407 -17.58 -33.54 34.24
N LEU A 408 -17.62 -33.32 32.92
CA LEU A 408 -18.85 -32.98 32.20
C LEU A 408 -19.97 -33.98 32.51
N THR A 409 -21.12 -33.48 32.97
CA THR A 409 -22.27 -34.31 33.31
C THR A 409 -22.91 -34.96 32.08
N ALA A 410 -23.56 -36.11 32.26
CA ALA A 410 -24.26 -36.80 31.17
C ALA A 410 -25.38 -35.96 30.52
N ASP A 411 -26.03 -35.08 31.29
CA ASP A 411 -27.06 -34.18 30.78
C ASP A 411 -26.45 -33.08 29.89
N SER A 412 -25.34 -32.47 30.34
CA SER A 412 -24.60 -31.49 29.54
C SER A 412 -24.01 -32.09 28.26
N GLU A 413 -23.48 -33.32 28.34
CA GLU A 413 -23.00 -34.06 27.17
C GLU A 413 -24.12 -34.35 26.17
N ARG A 414 -25.30 -34.77 26.63
CA ARG A 414 -26.46 -35.00 25.77
C ARG A 414 -26.91 -33.71 25.11
N HIS A 415 -26.88 -32.60 25.84
CA HIS A 415 -27.27 -31.29 25.33
C HIS A 415 -26.30 -30.81 24.24
N LEU A 416 -24.99 -30.90 24.47
CA LEU A 416 -23.98 -30.59 23.45
C LEU A 416 -24.06 -31.51 22.23
N SER A 417 -24.29 -32.81 22.44
CA SER A 417 -24.46 -33.78 21.35
C SER A 417 -25.73 -33.54 20.53
N SER A 418 -26.71 -32.84 21.09
CA SER A 418 -27.94 -32.45 20.39
C SER A 418 -27.83 -31.13 19.62
N ALA A 419 -26.66 -30.49 19.61
CA ALA A 419 -26.44 -29.23 18.89
C ALA A 419 -26.78 -29.39 17.41
N SER A 420 -27.64 -28.51 16.89
CA SER A 420 -27.87 -28.41 15.45
C SER A 420 -26.65 -27.75 14.81
N THR A 421 -25.92 -28.48 13.98
CA THR A 421 -24.73 -27.97 13.31
C THR A 421 -24.57 -28.64 11.94
N ALA A 422 -24.03 -27.90 10.98
CA ALA A 422 -23.79 -28.39 9.63
C ALA A 422 -22.53 -29.28 9.53
N LEU A 423 -21.72 -29.35 10.59
CA LEU A 423 -20.44 -30.05 10.62
C LEU A 423 -20.42 -31.22 11.61
N PRO A 424 -19.66 -32.28 11.33
CA PRO A 424 -19.40 -33.34 12.31
C PRO A 424 -18.71 -32.77 13.55
N VAL A 425 -19.27 -33.02 14.74
CA VAL A 425 -18.69 -32.63 16.04
C VAL A 425 -18.26 -33.88 16.79
N ARG A 426 -17.01 -33.89 17.25
CA ARG A 426 -16.46 -34.90 18.15
C ARG A 426 -16.26 -34.28 19.53
N LEU A 427 -17.01 -34.74 20.52
CA LEU A 427 -16.76 -34.38 21.91
C LEU A 427 -15.58 -35.19 22.46
N VAL A 428 -14.65 -34.50 23.12
CA VAL A 428 -13.46 -35.09 23.73
C VAL A 428 -13.32 -34.55 25.14
N ARG A 429 -13.45 -35.43 26.13
CA ARG A 429 -13.17 -35.07 27.52
C ARG A 429 -11.67 -34.88 27.72
N ARG A 430 -11.28 -33.78 28.37
CA ARG A 430 -9.89 -33.49 28.69
C ARG A 430 -9.28 -34.58 29.57
N SER A 431 -8.06 -34.99 29.22
CA SER A 431 -7.18 -35.79 30.07
C SER A 431 -6.24 -34.94 30.92
N ASP A 432 -6.00 -33.69 30.49
CA ASP A 432 -5.00 -32.78 31.03
C ASP A 432 -5.63 -31.42 31.37
N GLU A 433 -4.83 -30.47 31.86
CA GLU A 433 -5.26 -29.09 32.14
C GLU A 433 -5.76 -28.37 30.87
N ASP A 434 -6.66 -27.39 31.04
CA ASP A 434 -7.38 -26.74 29.92
C ASP A 434 -6.46 -26.10 28.85
N GLY A 435 -5.27 -25.63 29.24
CA GLY A 435 -4.29 -25.07 28.31
C GLY A 435 -3.61 -26.10 27.40
N MET A 436 -3.77 -27.39 27.69
CA MET A 436 -3.15 -28.50 26.96
C MET A 436 -3.97 -28.98 25.76
N ASP A 437 -5.13 -28.39 25.50
CA ASP A 437 -5.96 -28.74 24.34
C ASP A 437 -5.19 -28.61 23.01
N LEU A 438 -4.22 -27.68 22.91
CA LEU A 438 -3.31 -27.57 21.78
C LEU A 438 -2.50 -28.86 21.51
N CYS A 439 -2.28 -29.66 22.55
CA CYS A 439 -1.43 -30.84 22.54
C CYS A 439 -2.23 -32.15 22.58
N SER A 440 -3.40 -32.15 23.22
CA SER A 440 -4.21 -33.35 23.44
C SER A 440 -5.39 -33.49 22.47
N ALA A 441 -5.77 -32.42 21.76
CA ALA A 441 -6.88 -32.48 20.82
C ALA A 441 -6.59 -33.47 19.67
N PRO A 442 -7.46 -34.47 19.45
CA PRO A 442 -7.27 -35.46 18.40
C PRO A 442 -7.63 -34.88 17.03
N VAL A 443 -6.68 -34.17 16.43
CA VAL A 443 -6.76 -33.61 15.08
C VAL A 443 -6.17 -34.61 14.07
N ASP A 444 -6.93 -34.93 13.04
CA ASP A 444 -6.56 -35.82 11.93
C ASP A 444 -6.35 -35.08 10.60
N THR A 445 -6.64 -33.77 10.57
CA THR A 445 -6.42 -32.90 9.41
C THR A 445 -5.01 -32.31 9.40
N GLU A 446 -4.51 -31.93 8.21
CA GLU A 446 -3.20 -31.27 8.07
C GLU A 446 -3.15 -29.93 8.82
N TRP A 447 -4.28 -29.22 8.83
CA TRP A 447 -4.43 -27.91 9.46
C TRP A 447 -5.50 -27.97 10.55
N PHE A 448 -5.34 -27.18 11.59
CA PHE A 448 -6.37 -26.96 12.59
C PHE A 448 -6.35 -25.52 13.08
N MET A 449 -7.48 -25.08 13.61
CA MET A 449 -7.62 -23.80 14.29
C MET A 449 -8.08 -24.09 15.72
N ILE A 450 -7.45 -23.45 16.71
CA ILE A 450 -7.89 -23.53 18.10
C ILE A 450 -8.59 -22.24 18.51
N THR A 451 -9.72 -22.36 19.21
CA THR A 451 -10.49 -21.23 19.74
C THR A 451 -11.22 -21.62 21.03
N ASN A 452 -11.90 -20.66 21.65
CA ASN A 452 -12.83 -20.91 22.75
C ASN A 452 -14.27 -20.55 22.36
N SER A 453 -15.25 -20.73 23.23
CA SER A 453 -16.65 -20.40 22.93
C SER A 453 -17.07 -18.95 23.29
N TYR A 454 -16.16 -18.10 23.78
CA TYR A 454 -16.46 -16.74 24.25
C TYR A 454 -16.54 -15.69 23.13
N HIS A 455 -17.05 -16.06 21.98
CA HIS A 455 -17.18 -15.16 20.84
C HIS A 455 -18.37 -15.53 19.96
N THR A 456 -18.78 -14.61 19.09
CA THR A 456 -19.76 -14.88 18.05
C THR A 456 -19.02 -15.02 16.73
N VAL A 457 -19.21 -16.14 16.05
CA VAL A 457 -18.67 -16.33 14.70
C VAL A 457 -19.50 -15.51 13.72
N ALA A 458 -18.79 -14.74 12.88
CA ALA A 458 -19.41 -13.98 11.80
C ALA A 458 -19.97 -14.94 10.75
N GLY A 459 -21.02 -14.53 10.04
CA GLY A 459 -21.64 -15.39 9.03
C GLY A 459 -20.70 -15.79 7.88
N HIS A 460 -19.59 -15.09 7.69
CA HIS A 460 -18.51 -15.47 6.76
C HIS A 460 -17.17 -15.32 7.47
N VAL A 461 -16.29 -16.33 7.35
CA VAL A 461 -14.92 -16.27 7.89
C VAL A 461 -13.91 -16.47 6.76
N ASP A 462 -12.99 -15.52 6.65
CA ASP A 462 -11.83 -15.67 5.76
C ASP A 462 -10.64 -16.23 6.50
N LEU A 463 -10.05 -17.28 5.94
CA LEU A 463 -8.71 -17.70 6.31
C LEU A 463 -7.71 -17.18 5.29
N LEU A 464 -6.67 -16.58 5.84
CA LEU A 464 -5.64 -15.90 5.10
C LEU A 464 -4.42 -16.83 5.03
N PHE A 465 -4.14 -17.35 3.83
CA PHE A 465 -2.94 -18.14 3.60
C PHE A 465 -1.90 -17.27 2.92
N ARG A 466 -0.72 -17.17 3.54
CA ARG A 466 0.44 -16.69 2.82
C ARG A 466 0.84 -17.81 1.87
N ALA A 467 0.94 -17.52 0.58
CA ALA A 467 1.56 -18.46 -0.35
C ALA A 467 2.88 -18.91 0.30
N ARG A 468 3.16 -20.21 0.34
CA ARG A 468 4.52 -20.65 0.68
C ARG A 468 5.41 -19.88 -0.28
N GLU A 469 6.31 -19.04 0.25
CA GLU A 469 7.44 -18.60 -0.54
C GLU A 469 8.04 -19.90 -1.06
N GLU A 470 8.01 -20.09 -2.38
CA GLU A 470 8.86 -21.10 -3.00
C GLU A 470 10.30 -20.63 -2.77
N GLU A 471 10.78 -20.77 -1.54
CA GLU A 471 12.20 -20.96 -1.28
C GLU A 471 12.59 -22.12 -2.20
N GLY A 472 13.43 -21.79 -3.17
CA GLY A 472 13.66 -22.59 -4.37
C GLY A 472 13.62 -24.10 -4.10
N ALA A 473 12.81 -24.78 -4.90
CA ALA A 473 12.77 -26.23 -5.02
C ALA A 473 14.19 -26.82 -4.93
N ASN A 474 14.54 -27.26 -3.71
CA ASN A 474 15.68 -28.07 -3.28
C ASN A 474 16.12 -27.64 -1.88
N LYS A 475 15.28 -27.95 -0.89
CA LYS A 475 15.72 -28.54 0.37
C LYS A 475 14.50 -29.22 1.00
N GLU A 476 14.63 -30.52 1.24
CA GLU A 476 13.74 -31.28 2.11
C GLU A 476 13.70 -30.58 3.48
N GLY A 477 12.71 -29.73 3.67
CA GLY A 477 12.40 -29.07 4.93
C GLY A 477 10.94 -29.35 5.21
N SER A 478 10.68 -30.30 6.10
CA SER A 478 9.35 -30.59 6.63
C SER A 478 8.62 -29.28 7.00
N PRO A 479 7.29 -29.21 6.87
CA PRO A 479 6.51 -28.08 7.36
C PRO A 479 6.90 -27.75 8.81
N PRO A 480 6.86 -26.48 9.23
CA PRO A 480 7.20 -26.09 10.60
C PRO A 480 6.32 -26.88 11.57
N THR A 481 6.86 -27.95 12.13
CA THR A 481 6.17 -28.72 13.14
C THR A 481 6.21 -27.91 14.43
N LEU A 482 5.05 -27.73 15.07
CA LEU A 482 4.85 -27.25 16.45
C LEU A 482 5.50 -28.19 17.50
N ARG A 483 6.73 -28.66 17.27
CA ARG A 483 7.41 -29.70 18.08
C ARG A 483 7.88 -29.21 19.45
N GLN A 484 7.81 -27.92 19.75
CA GLN A 484 8.34 -27.35 21.00
C GLN A 484 7.27 -26.82 21.97
N ALA A 485 6.00 -26.72 21.58
CA ALA A 485 4.96 -26.18 22.46
C ALA A 485 4.39 -27.24 23.42
N CYS A 486 4.46 -28.51 23.04
CA CYS A 486 3.88 -29.60 23.79
C CYS A 486 4.97 -30.38 24.53
N PRO A 487 4.89 -30.54 25.86
CA PRO A 487 5.80 -31.41 26.57
C PRO A 487 5.69 -32.81 25.98
N THR A 488 6.84 -33.44 25.72
CA THR A 488 6.87 -34.86 25.37
C THR A 488 6.12 -35.65 26.44
N PRO A 489 5.26 -36.61 26.06
CA PRO A 489 4.60 -37.48 27.04
C PRO A 489 5.67 -38.08 27.96
N ARG A 490 5.48 -37.96 29.27
CA ARG A 490 6.33 -38.63 30.26
C ARG A 490 6.05 -40.12 30.28
#